data_AF-A0A1A8A2H0-F1
#
_entry.id   AF-A0A1A8A2H0-F1
#
_cell.length_a   1.000
_cell.length_b   1.000
_cell.length_c   1.000
_cell.angle_alpha   90.00
_cell.angle_beta   90.00
_cell.angle_gamma   90.00
#
_symmetry.space_group_name_H-M   'P 1'
#
loop_
_entity.id
_entity.type
_entity.pdbx_description
1 polymer ?
#
loop_
_entity_poly.entity_id
_entity_poly.type
_entity_poly.pdbx_seq_one_letter_code
_entity_poly.pdbx_strand_id
1 'polypeptide(L)' 'MWKVVLLFFAALIAAVLPIPGGLFDIKANDTDVQEVLSFFTIQHNNGTNDTYLHQVREVVRVQA' A
#
# COMPACT_ATOMS: atom_id res chain seq x y z
N MET A 1 -15.30 -14.65 -37.10
CA MET A 1 -14.41 -15.40 -36.19
C MET A 1 -13.38 -14.51 -35.50
N TRP A 2 -12.74 -13.56 -36.18
CA TRP A 2 -11.72 -12.67 -35.56
C TRP A 2 -12.19 -11.83 -34.36
N LYS A 3 -13.47 -11.39 -34.33
CA LYS A 3 -14.06 -10.66 -33.19
C LYS A 3 -14.05 -11.47 -31.89
N VAL A 4 -14.22 -12.79 -31.98
CA VAL A 4 -14.20 -13.69 -30.81
C VAL A 4 -12.78 -13.78 -30.22
N VAL A 5 -11.76 -13.77 -31.09
CA VAL A 5 -10.36 -13.74 -30.68
C VAL A 5 -10.05 -12.46 -29.91
N LEU A 6 -10.51 -11.30 -30.38
CA LEU A 6 -10.34 -10.03 -29.66
C LEU A 6 -11.04 -10.02 -28.30
N LEU A 7 -12.27 -10.52 -28.21
CA LEU A 7 -13.00 -10.62 -26.95
C LEU A 7 -12.30 -11.55 -25.95
N PHE A 8 -11.72 -12.64 -26.43
CA PHE A 8 -10.92 -13.56 -25.61
C PHE A 8 -9.68 -12.88 -25.03
N PHE A 9 -8.93 -12.13 -25.83
CA PHE A 9 -7.77 -11.37 -25.35
C PHE A 9 -8.17 -10.26 -24.38
N ALA A 10 -9.28 -9.55 -24.64
CA ALA A 10 -9.78 -8.52 -23.71
C ALA A 10 -10.16 -9.11 -22.35
N ALA A 11 -10.83 -10.26 -22.33
CA ALA A 11 -11.17 -10.97 -21.09
C ALA A 11 -9.93 -11.47 -20.35
N LEU A 12 -8.93 -11.96 -21.07
CA LEU A 12 -7.66 -12.40 -20.48
C LEU A 12 -6.91 -11.24 -19.81
N ILE A 13 -6.85 -10.07 -20.47
CA ILE A 13 -6.20 -8.87 -19.91
C ILE A 13 -6.96 -8.38 -18.67
N ALA A 14 -8.29 -8.31 -18.74
CA ALA A 14 -9.11 -7.90 -17.60
C ALA A 14 -9.00 -8.84 -16.39
N ALA A 15 -8.77 -10.14 -16.61
CA ALA A 15 -8.60 -11.11 -15.52
C ALA A 15 -7.23 -11.04 -14.83
N VAL A 16 -6.20 -10.52 -15.50
CA VAL A 16 -4.82 -10.47 -14.97
C VAL A 16 -4.50 -9.11 -14.36
N LEU A 17 -5.15 -8.04 -14.81
CA LEU A 17 -4.90 -6.71 -14.27
C LEU A 17 -5.44 -6.61 -12.83
N PRO A 18 -4.63 -6.10 -11.88
CA PRO A 18 -5.12 -5.82 -10.53
C PRO A 18 -6.26 -4.80 -10.60
N ILE A 19 -7.31 -5.01 -9.79
CA ILE A 19 -8.44 -4.09 -9.70
C ILE A 19 -7.93 -2.77 -9.14
N PRO A 20 -7.93 -1.66 -9.91
CA PRO A 20 -7.48 -0.38 -9.41
C PRO A 20 -8.35 0.07 -8.23
N GLY A 21 -7.72 0.50 -7.14
CA GLY A 21 -8.39 0.96 -5.92
C GLY A 21 -8.82 -0.14 -4.94
N GLY A 22 -8.47 -1.41 -5.19
CA GLY A 22 -8.60 -2.46 -4.19
C GLY A 22 -7.50 -2.35 -3.13
N LEU A 23 -7.85 -2.60 -1.86
CA LEU A 23 -6.84 -2.67 -0.79
C LEU A 23 -5.98 -3.93 -0.95
N PHE A 24 -4.67 -3.78 -1.02
CA PHE A 24 -3.74 -4.90 -1.03
C PHE A 24 -2.66 -4.73 0.04
N ASP A 25 -2.19 -5.86 0.58
CA ASP A 25 -1.15 -5.85 1.60
C ASP A 25 0.20 -5.48 0.99
N ILE A 26 0.93 -4.60 1.67
CA ILE A 26 2.30 -4.21 1.33
C ILE A 26 3.25 -4.73 2.40
N LYS A 27 4.49 -5.04 2.01
CA LYS A 27 5.53 -5.42 2.96
C LYS A 27 5.88 -4.23 3.84
N ALA A 28 5.88 -4.44 5.16
CA ALA A 28 6.26 -3.40 6.11
C ALA A 28 7.71 -2.90 5.95
N ASN A 29 8.59 -3.73 5.37
CA ASN A 29 9.98 -3.40 5.12
C ASN A 29 10.22 -2.76 3.73
N ASP A 30 9.17 -2.38 3.03
CA ASP A 30 9.30 -1.60 1.79
C ASP A 30 9.87 -0.20 2.12
N THR A 31 10.77 0.30 1.30
CA THR A 31 11.43 1.60 1.50
C THR A 31 10.40 2.72 1.57
N ASP A 32 9.40 2.69 0.69
CA ASP A 32 8.35 3.72 0.62
C ASP A 32 7.50 3.70 1.90
N VAL A 33 7.25 2.50 2.44
CA VAL A 33 6.54 2.31 3.70
C VAL A 33 7.34 2.85 4.87
N GLN A 34 8.66 2.62 4.90
CA GLN A 34 9.53 3.16 5.96
C GLN A 34 9.60 4.68 5.94
N GLU A 35 9.65 5.29 4.76
CA GLU A 35 9.64 6.75 4.61
C GLU A 35 8.35 7.34 5.18
N VAL A 36 7.21 6.78 4.79
CA VAL A 36 5.88 7.18 5.28
C VAL A 36 5.76 6.99 6.79
N LEU A 37 6.24 5.86 7.32
CA LEU A 37 6.25 5.61 8.77
C LEU A 37 7.10 6.64 9.53
N SER A 38 8.26 7.04 8.97
CA SER A 38 9.10 8.08 9.59
C SER A 38 8.37 9.42 9.67
N PHE A 39 7.70 9.81 8.59
CA PHE A 39 6.90 11.03 8.53
C PHE A 39 5.78 11.00 9.57
N PHE A 40 5.02 9.90 9.64
CA PHE A 40 3.95 9.77 10.63
C PHE A 40 4.46 9.75 12.07
N THR A 41 5.63 9.16 12.32
CA THR A 41 6.25 9.16 13.66
C THR A 41 6.61 10.58 14.10
N ILE A 42 7.19 11.38 13.20
CA ILE A 42 7.50 12.79 13.46
C ILE A 42 6.22 13.57 13.73
N GLN A 43 5.21 13.41 12.86
CA GLN A 43 3.93 14.09 13.01
C GLN A 43 3.22 13.72 14.32
N HIS A 44 3.29 12.45 14.71
CA HIS A 44 2.73 11.97 15.98
C HIS A 44 3.41 12.67 17.17
N ASN A 45 4.75 12.62 17.24
CA ASN A 45 5.50 13.25 18.33
C ASN A 45 5.23 14.76 18.42
N ASN A 46 5.19 15.46 17.28
CA ASN A 46 4.88 16.90 17.22
C ASN A 46 3.44 17.23 17.67
N GLY A 47 2.50 16.29 17.51
CA GLY A 47 1.10 16.46 17.89
C GLY A 47 0.80 16.10 19.34
N THR A 48 1.78 15.54 20.07
CA THR A 48 1.64 15.10 21.47
C THR A 48 2.45 16.00 22.40
N ASN A 49 1.99 16.14 23.64
CA ASN A 49 2.75 16.81 24.72
C ASN A 49 3.48 15.78 25.60
N ASP A 50 3.80 14.60 25.07
CA ASP A 50 4.60 13.63 25.83
C ASP A 50 6.01 14.19 26.04
N THR A 51 6.60 13.86 27.19
CA THR A 51 7.97 14.24 27.53
C THR A 51 9.00 13.39 26.78
N TYR A 52 8.57 12.24 26.25
CA TYR A 52 9.42 11.32 25.50
C TYR A 52 9.04 11.27 24.02
N LEU A 53 10.04 10.97 23.18
CA LEU A 53 9.80 10.68 21.77
C LEU A 53 9.35 9.23 21.61
N HIS A 54 8.29 9.04 20.83
CA HIS A 54 7.82 7.73 20.42
C HIS A 54 8.49 7.28 19.13
N GLN A 55 8.70 5.98 19.02
CA GLN A 55 9.23 5.30 17.83
C GLN A 55 8.38 4.08 17.51
N VAL A 56 8.28 3.75 16.22
CA VAL A 56 7.59 2.54 15.76
C VAL A 56 8.37 1.31 16.22
N ARG A 57 7.73 0.46 17.03
CA ARG A 57 8.31 -0.81 17.49
C ARG A 57 8.00 -1.96 16.54
N GLU A 58 6.77 -2.04 16.08
CA GLU A 58 6.28 -3.15 15.25
C GLU A 58 5.16 -2.62 14.34
N VAL A 59 5.17 -3.09 13.09
CA VAL A 59 4.14 -2.78 12.11
C VAL A 59 3.27 -4.01 11.94
N VAL A 60 2.01 -3.92 12.38
CA VAL A 60 1.07 -5.05 12.36
C VAL A 60 0.54 -5.32 10.96
N ARG A 61 0.27 -4.26 10.18
CA ARG A 61 -0.27 -4.37 8.82
C ARG A 61 0.01 -3.10 8.02
N VAL A 62 0.26 -3.24 6.72
CA VAL A 62 0.36 -2.12 5.78
C VAL A 62 -0.48 -2.44 4.55
N GLN A 63 -1.26 -1.47 4.10
CA GLN A 63 -2.15 -1.60 2.94
C GLN A 63 -2.12 -0.33 2.11
N ALA A 64 -2.31 -0.46 0.79
CA ALA A 64 -2.61 0.64 -0.13
C ALA A 64 -3.85 0.32 -0.95
#